data_AF-A0A2I7K9S7-F1
#
_entry.id   AF-A0A2I7K9S7-F1
#
_cell.length_a   1.000
_cell.length_b   1.000
_cell.length_c   1.000
_cell.angle_alpha   90.00
_cell.angle_beta   90.00
_cell.angle_gamma   90.00
#
_symmetry.space_group_name_H-M   'P 1'
#
loop_
_entity.id
_entity.type
_entity.pdbx_description
1 polymer ?
#
loop_
_entity_poly.entity_id
_entity_poly.type
_entity_poly.pdbx_seq_one_letter_code
_entity_poly.pdbx_strand_id
1 'polypeptide(L)'
;MLDLQTCALAFPGRPDWVWLRWYWGVTDLLRAGVMLDDVAVRERGRIACLATPYSDFPGGPVLAADYAAEWAGLLSGAGLLPLSPALSAFETGAASAEVGPVSRVAEVVVVPPIEGWRQSAEVWRAVCAGLGAMRPVYLLNGGA
;
A
#
# COMPACT_ATOMS: atom_id res chain seq x y z
N MET A 1 30.77 9.84 -1.00
CA MET A 1 30.16 8.93 0.00
C MET A 1 28.72 9.36 0.12
N LEU A 2 27.77 8.62 -0.47
CA LEU A 2 26.35 8.92 -0.29
C LEU A 2 26.01 8.58 1.16
N ASP A 3 25.33 9.49 1.87
CA ASP A 3 24.86 9.17 3.21
C ASP A 3 23.80 8.06 3.15
N LEU A 4 23.63 7.32 4.25
CA LEU A 4 22.69 6.21 4.32
C LEU A 4 21.23 6.68 4.12
N GLN A 5 20.88 7.93 4.43
CA GLN A 5 19.53 8.45 4.19
C GLN A 5 19.24 8.68 2.70
N THR A 6 20.24 9.08 1.93
CA THR A 6 20.14 9.29 0.48
C THR A 6 20.00 7.96 -0.25
N CYS A 7 20.70 6.92 0.22
CA CYS A 7 20.52 5.55 -0.26
C CYS A 7 19.14 4.97 0.11
N ALA A 8 18.61 5.30 1.29
CA ALA A 8 17.29 4.85 1.74
C ALA A 8 16.15 5.31 0.81
N LEU A 9 16.28 6.51 0.26
CA LEU A 9 15.26 7.15 -0.58
C LEU A 9 15.42 6.83 -2.08
N ALA A 10 16.50 6.14 -2.47
CA ALA A 10 16.76 5.73 -3.84
C ALA A 10 16.02 4.41 -4.19
N PHE A 11 14.69 4.41 -4.08
CA PHE A 11 13.88 3.24 -4.40
C PHE A 11 14.08 2.79 -5.85
N PRO A 12 14.19 1.47 -6.12
CA PRO A 12 14.15 0.94 -7.47
C PRO A 12 12.92 1.41 -8.27
N GLY A 13 13.10 1.71 -9.55
CA GLY A 13 12.01 2.18 -10.42
C GLY A 13 10.95 1.11 -10.76
N ARG A 14 11.19 -0.16 -10.40
CA ARG A 14 10.27 -1.29 -10.55
C ARG A 14 10.18 -2.05 -9.22
N PRO A 15 9.10 -2.83 -8.99
CA PRO A 15 8.95 -3.61 -7.77
C PRO A 15 10.15 -4.52 -7.50
N ASP A 16 10.86 -4.25 -6.40
CA ASP A 16 11.95 -5.09 -5.89
C ASP A 16 11.77 -5.32 -4.39
N TRP A 17 10.94 -6.31 -4.07
CA TRP A 17 10.61 -6.66 -2.70
C TRP A 17 11.77 -7.33 -1.94
N VAL A 18 12.79 -7.83 -2.65
CA VAL A 18 13.98 -8.40 -2.01
C VAL A 18 14.84 -7.26 -1.48
N TRP A 19 15.13 -6.27 -2.33
CA TRP A 19 15.84 -5.05 -1.94
C TRP A 19 15.09 -4.32 -0.82
N LEU A 20 13.77 -4.17 -0.96
CA LEU A 20 12.95 -3.46 0.04
C LEU A 20 13.03 -4.12 1.41
N ARG A 21 12.94 -5.46 1.49
CA ARG A 21 13.06 -6.19 2.76
C ARG A 21 14.47 -6.11 3.33
N TRP A 22 15.50 -6.20 2.49
CA TRP A 22 16.88 -6.12 2.96
C TRP A 22 17.17 -4.76 3.61
N TYR A 23 16.66 -3.68 3.01
CA TYR A 23 16.89 -2.32 3.50
C TYR A 23 15.95 -1.90 4.65
N TRP A 24 14.64 -2.10 4.47
CA TRP A 24 13.60 -1.59 5.38
C TRP A 24 13.08 -2.64 6.35
N GLY A 25 13.28 -3.93 6.10
CA GLY A 25 12.78 -5.01 6.95
C GLY A 25 13.46 -5.11 8.31
N VAL A 26 14.59 -4.42 8.52
CA VAL A 26 15.23 -4.25 9.82
C VAL A 26 14.62 -3.12 10.65
N THR A 27 13.70 -2.34 10.05
CA THR A 27 13.01 -1.22 10.72
C THR A 27 11.60 -1.64 11.16
N ASP A 28 11.04 -0.91 12.12
CA ASP A 28 9.63 -1.07 12.51
C ASP A 28 8.63 -0.48 11.49
N LEU A 29 9.11 0.11 10.40
CA LEU A 29 8.29 0.73 9.37
C LEU A 29 7.78 -0.26 8.33
N LEU A 30 8.52 -1.32 8.00
CA LEU A 30 8.05 -2.35 7.07
C LEU A 30 7.71 -3.63 7.82
N ARG A 31 6.42 -3.95 7.93
CA ARG A 31 5.93 -5.14 8.64
C ARG A 31 5.21 -6.04 7.66
N ALA A 32 5.74 -7.25 7.46
CA ALA A 32 5.20 -8.20 6.51
C ALA A 32 4.65 -9.45 7.21
N GLY A 33 3.61 -10.05 6.64
CA GLY A 33 3.00 -11.26 7.17
C GLY A 33 2.16 -11.02 8.43
N VAL A 34 1.59 -9.82 8.57
CA VAL A 34 0.72 -9.46 9.69
C VAL A 34 -0.76 -9.62 9.32
N MET A 35 -1.60 -9.91 10.31
CA MET A 35 -3.05 -9.94 10.15
C MET A 35 -3.61 -8.51 10.19
N LEU A 36 -4.80 -8.31 9.61
CA LEU A 36 -5.52 -7.04 9.72
C LEU A 36 -5.75 -6.62 11.18
N ASP A 37 -6.05 -7.56 12.08
CA ASP A 37 -6.28 -7.27 13.50
C ASP A 37 -5.03 -6.67 14.18
N ASP A 38 -3.83 -7.15 13.81
CA ASP A 38 -2.58 -6.60 14.33
C ASP A 38 -2.38 -5.13 13.91
N VAL A 39 -2.80 -4.80 12.68
CA VAL A 39 -2.78 -3.43 12.16
C VAL A 39 -3.83 -2.60 12.88
N ALA A 40 -5.03 -3.14 13.09
CA ALA A 40 -6.14 -2.47 13.77
C ALA A 40 -5.77 -2.04 15.20
N VAL A 41 -5.09 -2.90 15.95
CA VAL A 41 -4.62 -2.59 17.32
C VAL A 41 -3.70 -1.38 17.35
N ARG A 42 -2.93 -1.14 16.29
CA ARG A 42 -1.87 -0.11 16.24
C ARG A 42 -2.31 1.18 15.58
N GLU A 43 -3.11 1.07 14.53
CA GLU A 43 -3.36 2.15 13.58
C GLU A 43 -4.81 2.60 13.56
N ARG A 44 -5.62 2.21 14.55
CA ARG A 44 -7.03 2.61 14.68
C ARG A 44 -7.17 4.13 14.63
N GLY A 45 -8.12 4.60 13.84
CA GLY A 45 -8.44 6.01 13.63
C GLY A 45 -7.53 6.74 12.64
N ARG A 46 -6.48 6.08 12.12
CA ARG A 46 -5.54 6.70 11.17
C ARG A 46 -6.00 6.57 9.74
N ILE A 47 -5.56 7.52 8.91
CA ILE A 47 -5.81 7.51 7.47
C ILE A 47 -4.89 6.48 6.79
N ALA A 48 -5.48 5.44 6.20
CA ALA A 48 -4.75 4.37 5.54
C ALA A 48 -4.77 4.53 4.02
N CYS A 49 -3.61 4.52 3.37
CA CYS A 49 -3.53 4.27 1.94
C CYS A 49 -3.76 2.77 1.71
N LEU A 50 -4.91 2.41 1.14
CA LEU A 50 -5.19 1.05 0.69
C LEU A 50 -4.50 0.84 -0.66
N ALA A 51 -3.36 0.18 -0.63
CA ALA A 51 -2.51 -0.02 -1.80
C ALA A 51 -2.87 -1.34 -2.51
N THR A 52 -3.75 -1.25 -3.51
CA THR A 52 -4.16 -2.36 -4.37
C THR A 52 -3.74 -2.11 -5.82
N PRO A 53 -3.49 -3.15 -6.65
CA PRO A 53 -3.30 -2.96 -8.08
C PRO A 53 -4.60 -2.53 -8.74
N TYR A 54 -4.47 -1.83 -9.86
CA TYR A 54 -5.59 -1.36 -10.67
C TYR A 54 -5.33 -1.54 -12.16
N SER A 55 -4.33 -0.86 -12.74
CA SER A 55 -4.16 -0.82 -14.21
C SER A 55 -3.88 -2.19 -14.83
N ASP A 56 -3.05 -2.98 -14.15
CA ASP A 56 -2.57 -4.29 -14.63
C ASP A 56 -3.22 -5.45 -13.85
N PHE A 57 -4.35 -5.19 -13.18
CA PHE A 57 -5.01 -6.20 -12.37
C PHE A 57 -5.61 -7.32 -13.25
N PRO A 58 -5.39 -8.60 -12.93
CA PRO A 58 -6.04 -9.71 -13.63
C PRO A 58 -7.57 -9.60 -13.53
N GLY A 59 -8.25 -9.52 -14.67
CA GLY A 59 -9.71 -9.30 -14.71
C GLY A 59 -10.14 -7.84 -14.90
N GLY A 60 -9.17 -6.92 -15.01
CA GLY A 60 -9.40 -5.54 -15.43
C GLY A 60 -9.86 -4.60 -14.31
N PRO A 61 -10.08 -3.31 -14.65
CA PRO A 61 -10.25 -2.24 -13.67
C PRO A 61 -11.53 -2.35 -12.83
N VAL A 62 -12.59 -2.96 -13.36
CA VAL A 62 -13.85 -3.20 -12.60
C VAL A 62 -13.58 -4.14 -11.44
N LEU A 63 -12.99 -5.32 -11.72
CA LEU A 63 -12.72 -6.31 -10.68
C LEU A 63 -11.67 -5.78 -9.69
N ALA A 64 -10.68 -5.01 -10.16
CA ALA A 64 -9.72 -4.34 -9.29
C ALA A 64 -10.40 -3.39 -8.29
N ALA A 65 -11.38 -2.61 -8.77
CA ALA A 65 -12.17 -1.71 -7.94
C ALA A 65 -13.03 -2.47 -6.94
N ASP A 66 -13.66 -3.57 -7.34
CA ASP A 66 -14.46 -4.42 -6.43
C ASP A 66 -13.61 -4.95 -5.27
N TYR A 67 -12.42 -5.50 -5.55
CA TYR A 67 -11.49 -5.93 -4.51
C TYR A 67 -11.03 -4.77 -3.62
N ALA A 68 -10.75 -3.60 -4.21
CA ALA A 68 -10.38 -2.43 -3.44
C ALA A 68 -11.52 -1.93 -2.53
N ALA A 69 -12.78 -2.01 -2.99
CA ALA A 69 -13.96 -1.68 -2.20
C ALA A 69 -14.15 -2.65 -1.02
N GLU A 70 -14.02 -3.96 -1.27
CA GLU A 70 -14.10 -4.99 -0.24
C GLU A 70 -13.07 -4.74 0.88
N TRP A 71 -11.80 -4.54 0.50
CA TRP A 71 -10.73 -4.26 1.46
C TRP A 71 -10.88 -2.91 2.16
N ALA A 72 -11.44 -1.89 1.51
CA ALA A 72 -11.79 -0.65 2.17
C ALA A 72 -12.87 -0.88 3.24
N GLY A 73 -13.85 -1.74 2.97
CA GLY A 73 -14.84 -2.18 3.95
C GLY A 73 -14.18 -2.85 5.17
N LEU A 74 -13.29 -3.81 4.93
CA LEU A 74 -12.56 -4.50 6.00
C LEU A 74 -11.70 -3.56 6.84
N LEU A 75 -10.95 -2.64 6.20
CA LEU A 75 -10.16 -1.63 6.91
C LEU A 75 -11.03 -0.68 7.74
N SER A 76 -12.17 -0.26 7.18
CA SER A 76 -13.13 0.57 7.89
C SER A 76 -13.72 -0.16 9.10
N GLY A 77 -14.06 -1.44 8.95
CA GLY A 77 -14.54 -2.30 10.03
C GLY A 77 -13.50 -2.49 11.16
N ALA A 78 -12.22 -2.57 10.79
CA ALA A 78 -11.08 -2.57 11.72
C ALA A 78 -10.85 -1.20 12.39
N GLY A 79 -11.52 -0.14 11.92
CA GLY A 79 -11.46 1.21 12.49
C GLY A 79 -10.37 2.09 11.90
N LEU A 80 -9.82 1.76 10.73
CA LEU A 80 -8.99 2.68 9.94
C LEU A 80 -9.86 3.54 9.01
N LEU A 81 -9.29 4.62 8.47
CA LEU A 81 -9.94 5.50 7.49
C LEU A 81 -9.30 5.28 6.11
N PRO A 82 -9.79 4.32 5.29
CA PRO A 82 -9.14 3.96 4.04
C PRO A 82 -9.35 5.01 2.95
N LEU A 83 -8.26 5.33 2.25
CA LEU A 83 -8.24 6.03 0.98
C LEU A 83 -7.62 5.09 -0.06
N SER A 84 -8.36 4.82 -1.14
CA SER A 84 -7.98 3.86 -2.16
C SER A 84 -7.70 4.56 -3.50
N PRO A 85 -6.43 4.65 -3.93
CA PRO A 85 -6.10 5.12 -5.27
C PRO A 85 -6.82 4.36 -6.38
N ALA A 86 -7.03 3.05 -6.23
CA ALA A 86 -7.72 2.21 -7.21
C ALA A 86 -9.21 2.58 -7.32
N LEU A 87 -9.90 2.83 -6.21
CA LEU A 87 -11.31 3.29 -6.25
C LEU A 87 -11.43 4.66 -6.89
N SER A 88 -10.58 5.62 -6.50
CA SER A 88 -10.59 6.95 -7.12
C SER A 88 -10.32 6.90 -8.62
N ALA A 89 -9.44 6.01 -9.07
CA ALA A 89 -9.18 5.81 -10.49
C ALA A 89 -10.41 5.24 -11.21
N PHE A 90 -11.09 4.25 -10.62
CA PHE A 90 -12.30 3.68 -11.18
C PHE A 90 -13.43 4.69 -11.29
N GLU A 91 -13.70 5.45 -10.22
CA GLU A 91 -14.74 6.48 -10.16
C GLU A 91 -14.53 7.59 -11.20
N THR A 92 -13.27 7.91 -11.49
CA THR A 92 -12.91 8.94 -12.48
C THR A 92 -12.72 8.40 -13.89
N GLY A 93 -12.82 7.08 -14.10
CA GLY A 93 -12.54 6.44 -15.39
C GLY A 93 -11.07 6.54 -15.81
N ALA A 94 -10.15 6.73 -14.86
CA ALA A 94 -8.73 6.82 -15.14
C ALA A 94 -8.15 5.46 -15.54
N ALA A 95 -7.12 5.47 -16.38
CA ALA A 95 -6.42 4.28 -16.84
C ALA A 95 -5.44 3.69 -15.80
N SER A 96 -5.06 4.47 -14.79
CA SER A 96 -4.14 4.05 -13.73
C SER A 96 -4.44 4.76 -12.42
N ALA A 97 -4.11 4.12 -11.31
CA ALA A 97 -4.20 4.68 -9.98
C ALA A 97 -3.07 5.66 -9.68
N GLU A 98 -3.46 6.90 -9.37
CA GLU A 98 -2.55 7.93 -8.91
C GLU A 98 -2.40 7.88 -7.39
N VAL A 99 -1.22 7.44 -6.95
CA VAL A 99 -0.87 7.31 -5.53
C VAL A 99 -0.61 8.68 -4.87
N GLY A 100 -0.08 9.65 -5.62
CA GLY A 100 0.47 10.90 -5.10
C GLY A 100 -0.47 11.72 -4.20
N PRO A 101 -1.75 11.95 -4.59
CA PRO A 101 -2.71 12.65 -3.74
C PRO A 101 -2.95 11.93 -2.40
N VAL A 102 -3.20 10.61 -2.44
CA VAL A 102 -3.44 9.80 -1.23
C VAL A 102 -2.20 9.76 -0.36
N SER A 103 -1.01 9.59 -0.95
CA SER A 103 0.25 9.53 -0.20
C SER A 103 0.64 10.84 0.47
N ARG A 104 -0.03 11.97 0.21
CA ARG A 104 0.24 13.21 0.97
C ARG A 104 -0.42 13.18 2.35
N VAL A 105 -1.61 12.59 2.43
CA VAL A 105 -2.46 12.61 3.64
C VAL A 105 -2.45 11.30 4.40
N ALA A 106 -2.20 10.17 3.74
CA ALA A 106 -2.20 8.86 4.38
C ALA A 106 -1.09 8.77 5.43
N GLU A 107 -1.44 8.27 6.60
CA GLU A 107 -0.56 8.13 7.75
C GLU A 107 0.10 6.74 7.83
N VAL A 108 -0.52 5.77 7.17
CA VAL A 108 -0.11 4.37 7.08
C VAL A 108 -0.39 3.85 5.67
N VAL A 109 0.40 2.90 5.17
CA VAL A 109 0.12 2.16 3.94
C VAL A 109 -0.22 0.72 4.29
N VAL A 110 -1.32 0.21 3.74
CA VAL A 110 -1.73 -1.19 3.91
C VAL A 110 -1.85 -1.84 2.55
N VAL A 111 -1.12 -2.95 2.37
CA VAL A 111 -1.15 -3.78 1.16
C VAL A 111 -1.85 -5.09 1.50
N PRO A 112 -3.07 -5.33 1.00
CA PRO A 112 -3.77 -6.60 1.20
C PRO A 112 -3.15 -7.73 0.34
N PRO A 113 -3.38 -9.01 0.70
CA PRO A 113 -2.86 -10.17 -0.03
C PRO A 113 -3.67 -10.49 -1.30
N ILE A 114 -3.89 -9.50 -2.17
CA ILE A 114 -4.66 -9.67 -3.42
C ILE A 114 -3.77 -10.06 -4.60
N GLU A 115 -4.35 -10.73 -5.59
CA GLU A 115 -3.59 -11.17 -6.77
C GLU A 115 -2.85 -10.01 -7.44
N GLY A 116 -1.62 -10.26 -7.91
CA GLY A 116 -0.82 -9.27 -8.64
C GLY A 116 -0.19 -8.17 -7.79
N TRP A 117 -0.43 -8.10 -6.46
CA TRP A 117 0.09 -7.01 -5.62
C TRP A 117 1.61 -6.84 -5.68
N ARG A 118 2.35 -7.96 -5.83
CA ARG A 118 3.82 -7.94 -5.90
C ARG A 118 4.36 -7.38 -7.21
N GLN A 119 3.60 -7.49 -8.29
CA GLN A 119 4.03 -7.02 -9.61
C GLN A 119 3.54 -5.60 -9.91
N SER A 120 2.57 -5.11 -9.14
CA SER A 120 1.95 -3.81 -9.37
C SER A 120 2.91 -2.64 -9.11
N ALA A 121 3.09 -1.81 -10.14
CA ALA A 121 3.79 -0.54 -10.03
C ALA A 121 3.04 0.47 -9.14
N GLU A 122 1.71 0.39 -9.07
CA GLU A 122 0.89 1.25 -8.21
C GLU A 122 1.09 0.92 -6.73
N VAL A 123 1.04 -0.37 -6.38
CA VAL A 123 1.32 -0.84 -5.02
C VAL A 123 2.75 -0.48 -4.62
N TRP A 124 3.72 -0.72 -5.50
CA TRP A 124 5.12 -0.38 -5.25
C TRP A 124 5.31 1.12 -5.00
N ARG A 125 4.71 1.99 -5.81
CA ARG A 125 4.76 3.45 -5.60
C ARG A 125 4.15 3.86 -4.27
N ALA A 126 3.04 3.26 -3.85
CA ALA A 126 2.43 3.52 -2.54
C ALA A 126 3.34 3.13 -1.38
N VAL A 127 3.95 1.95 -1.45
CA VAL A 127 4.91 1.49 -0.45
C VAL A 127 6.14 2.38 -0.38
N CYS A 128 6.75 2.72 -1.51
CA CYS A 128 7.90 3.62 -1.56
C CYS A 128 7.57 5.01 -1.02
N ALA A 129 6.39 5.55 -1.36
CA ALA A 129 5.94 6.84 -0.86
C ALA A 129 5.73 6.82 0.67
N GLY A 130 5.16 5.73 1.21
CA GLY A 130 4.99 5.54 2.65
C GLY A 130 6.33 5.48 3.38
N LEU A 131 7.23 4.60 2.95
CA LEU A 131 8.56 4.44 3.57
C LEU A 131 9.41 5.70 3.43
N GLY A 132 9.39 6.34 2.26
CA GLY A 132 10.11 7.60 2.03
C GLY A 132 9.59 8.76 2.91
N ALA A 133 8.33 8.69 3.34
CA ALA A 133 7.74 9.62 4.29
C ALA A 133 7.86 9.15 5.76
N MET A 134 8.63 8.08 6.04
CA MET A 134 8.81 7.49 7.36
C MET A 134 7.48 7.02 8.00
N ARG A 135 6.57 6.50 7.19
CA ARG A 135 5.26 5.99 7.62
C ARG A 135 5.25 4.47 7.68
N PRO A 136 4.51 3.86 8.62
CA PRO A 136 4.35 2.41 8.66
C PRO A 136 3.73 1.87 7.37
N VAL A 137 4.25 0.73 6.92
CA VAL A 137 3.80 -0.05 5.78
C VAL A 137 3.55 -1.48 6.24
N TYR A 138 2.32 -1.95 6.05
CA TYR A 138 1.89 -3.28 6.41
C TYR A 138 1.59 -4.12 5.16
N LEU A 139 2.33 -5.22 5.00
CA LEU A 139 2.04 -6.24 3.98
C LEU A 139 1.26 -7.36 4.65
N LEU A 140 -0.04 -7.40 4.42
CA LEU A 140 -0.94 -8.35 5.06
C LEU A 140 -0.76 -9.76 4.46
N ASN A 141 -1.02 -10.80 5.27
CA ASN A 141 -1.17 -12.19 4.83
C ASN A 141 -2.62 -12.72 4.97
N GLY A 142 -3.55 -11.88 5.43
CA GLY A 142 -4.98 -12.20 5.55
C GLY A 142 -5.78 -11.04 6.14
N GLY A 143 -7.09 -11.05 5.85
CA GLY A 143 -8.11 -10.36 6.63
C GLY A 143 -8.88 -11.45 7.38
N ALA A 144 -9.25 -11.19 8.63
CA ALA A 144 -9.84 -12.19 9.53
C ALA A 144 -10.96 -13.02 8.89
#